data_AF-A0A9E2ZZ90-F1
#
_entry.id   AF-A0A9E2ZZ90-F1
#
_cell.length_a   1.000
_cell.length_b   1.000
_cell.length_c   1.000
_cell.angle_alpha   90.00
_cell.angle_beta   90.00
_cell.angle_gamma   90.00
#
_symmetry.space_group_name_H-M   'P 1'
#
loop_
_entity.id
_entity.type
_entity.pdbx_description
1 polymer ?
#
loop_
_entity_poly.entity_id
_entity_poly.type
_entity_poly.pdbx_seq_one_letter_code
_entity_poly.pdbx_strand_id
1 'polypeptide(L)'
;VDWRDAQSALSTVVPLGTYRLTVKGSGGVPALDLRTLAGPLQMQGKGTVEGSRIRFNGIATAEPSMLGALNGLLGLLGMRSGDKVLLAIST
;
A
#
# COMPACT_ATOMS: atom_id res chain seq x y z
N VAL A 1 4.33 -13.08 -1.24
CA VAL A 1 3.85 -13.09 0.16
C VAL A 1 2.50 -12.42 0.19
N ASP A 2 1.53 -13.02 0.87
CA ASP A 2 0.20 -12.44 1.04
C ASP A 2 0.05 -11.98 2.48
N TRP A 3 -0.31 -10.71 2.67
CA TRP A 3 -0.71 -10.17 3.96
C TRP A 3 -2.24 -10.14 4.00
N ARG A 4 -2.83 -11.04 4.79
CA ARG A 4 -4.28 -11.17 4.95
C ARG A 4 -4.75 -10.41 6.18
N ASP A 5 -6.01 -9.99 6.14
CA ASP A 5 -6.71 -9.33 7.23
C ASP A 5 -5.92 -8.18 7.85
N ALA A 6 -5.31 -7.36 6.99
CA ALA A 6 -4.50 -6.23 7.42
C ALA A 6 -5.33 -5.26 8.27
N GLN A 7 -4.74 -4.77 9.35
CA GLN A 7 -5.38 -3.83 10.27
C GLN A 7 -4.42 -2.68 10.57
N SER A 8 -4.97 -1.55 10.97
CA SER A 8 -4.19 -0.40 11.45
C SER A 8 -4.89 0.20 12.65
N ALA A 9 -4.13 0.54 13.69
CA ALA A 9 -4.64 1.29 14.83
C ALA A 9 -5.16 2.68 14.44
N LEU A 10 -4.82 3.15 13.23
CA LEU A 10 -5.23 4.45 12.69
C LEU A 10 -6.57 4.38 11.93
N SER A 11 -7.25 3.23 11.91
CA SER A 11 -8.55 3.06 11.26
C SER A 11 -9.48 2.18 12.09
N THR A 12 -10.77 2.51 12.06
CA THR A 12 -11.84 1.66 12.60
C THR A 12 -12.28 0.58 11.62
N VAL A 13 -11.80 0.62 10.38
CA VAL A 13 -12.12 -0.36 9.33
C VAL A 13 -11.28 -1.62 9.54
N VAL A 14 -11.96 -2.72 9.83
CA VAL A 14 -11.34 -4.02 10.07
C VAL A 14 -12.11 -5.11 9.31
N PRO A 15 -11.46 -5.86 8.40
CA PRO A 15 -10.10 -5.68 7.90
C PRO A 15 -9.99 -4.53 6.86
N LEU A 16 -8.80 -3.94 6.74
CA LEU A 16 -8.46 -3.00 5.66
C LEU A 16 -8.39 -3.70 4.31
N GLY A 17 -7.90 -4.94 4.31
CA GLY A 17 -7.85 -5.77 3.13
C GLY A 17 -6.83 -6.89 3.20
N THR A 18 -6.69 -7.56 2.05
CA THR A 18 -5.66 -8.55 1.77
C THR A 18 -4.79 -8.04 0.64
N TYR A 19 -3.48 -8.14 0.80
CA TYR A 19 -2.50 -7.63 -0.15
C TYR A 19 -1.51 -8.71 -0.55
N ARG A 20 -0.99 -8.62 -1.77
CA ARG A 20 0.09 -9.47 -2.26
C ARG A 20 1.31 -8.62 -2.56
N LEU A 21 2.41 -8.92 -1.87
CA LEU A 21 3.73 -8.42 -2.17
C LEU A 21 4.51 -9.50 -2.92
N THR A 22 4.96 -9.19 -4.14
CA THR A 22 5.86 -10.04 -4.90
C THR A 22 7.24 -9.41 -4.98
N VAL A 23 8.27 -10.24 -4.83
CA VAL A 23 9.67 -9.85 -5.00
C VAL A 23 10.18 -10.61 -6.22
N LYS A 24 10.73 -9.88 -7.19
CA LYS A 24 11.29 -10.44 -8.42
C LYS A 24 12.75 -10.02 -8.53
N GLY A 25 13.65 -10.99 -8.58
CA GLY A 25 15.07 -10.71 -8.78
C GLY A 25 15.87 -11.98 -9.02
N SER A 26 16.65 -12.00 -10.08
CA SER A 26 17.65 -13.03 -10.38
C SER A 26 18.83 -12.35 -11.08
N GLY A 27 19.81 -11.89 -10.29
CA GLY A 27 21.06 -11.30 -10.78
C GLY A 27 21.16 -9.77 -10.80
N GLY A 28 20.19 -9.05 -10.22
CA GLY A 28 20.20 -7.58 -10.13
C GLY A 28 19.41 -7.07 -8.92
N VAL A 29 19.16 -5.76 -8.86
CA VAL A 29 18.37 -5.13 -7.79
C VAL A 29 16.96 -5.73 -7.74
N PRO A 30 16.56 -6.41 -6.65
CA PRO A 30 15.22 -6.99 -6.53
C PRO A 30 14.13 -5.94 -6.68
N ALA A 31 13.14 -6.23 -7.54
CA ALA A 31 11.95 -5.43 -7.71
C ALA A 31 10.83 -5.91 -6.78
N LEU A 32 10.11 -4.96 -6.19
CA LEU A 32 8.91 -5.17 -5.39
C LEU A 32 7.67 -4.78 -6.21
N ASP A 33 6.60 -5.55 -6.05
CA ASP A 33 5.27 -5.22 -6.60
C ASP A 33 4.21 -5.54 -5.55
N LEU A 34 3.43 -4.54 -5.19
CA LEU A 34 2.33 -4.61 -4.22
C LEU A 34 1.01 -4.43 -4.98
N ARG A 35 0.04 -5.27 -4.64
CA ARG A 35 -1.35 -5.11 -5.10
C ARG A 35 -2.35 -5.57 -4.05
N THR A 36 -3.55 -5.04 -4.14
CA THR A 36 -4.70 -5.47 -3.36
C THR A 36 -5.31 -6.72 -3.98
N LEU A 37 -5.65 -7.68 -3.14
CA LEU A 37 -6.40 -8.88 -3.52
C LEU A 37 -7.86 -8.76 -3.11
N ALA A 38 -8.14 -8.11 -1.96
CA ALA A 38 -9.49 -7.88 -1.46
C ALA A 38 -9.50 -6.75 -0.42
N GLY A 39 -10.65 -6.13 -0.19
CA GLY A 39 -10.90 -5.21 0.91
C GLY A 39 -11.04 -3.74 0.52
N PRO A 40 -11.49 -2.91 1.46
CA PRO A 40 -11.90 -1.53 1.18
C PRO A 40 -10.74 -0.55 0.95
N LEU A 41 -9.54 -0.83 1.47
CA LEU A 41 -8.36 -0.03 1.20
C LEU A 41 -7.62 -0.63 0.00
N GLN A 42 -7.65 0.09 -1.11
CA GLN A 42 -7.02 -0.29 -2.37
C GLN A 42 -5.60 0.30 -2.41
N MET A 43 -4.60 -0.57 -2.45
CA MET A 43 -3.20 -0.21 -2.61
C MET A 43 -2.57 -0.92 -3.81
N GLN A 44 -1.72 -0.19 -4.51
CA GLN A 44 -0.88 -0.72 -5.57
C GLN A 44 0.44 0.05 -5.63
N GLY A 45 1.54 -0.61 -5.99
CA GLY A 45 2.80 0.09 -6.13
C GLY A 45 3.95 -0.83 -6.50
N LYS A 46 5.09 -0.20 -6.79
CA LYS A 46 6.31 -0.87 -7.19
C LYS A 46 7.50 -0.26 -6.47
N GLY A 47 8.54 -1.06 -6.29
CA GLY A 47 9.74 -0.60 -5.65
C GLY A 47 10.97 -1.42 -5.99
N THR A 48 12.08 -1.03 -5.39
CA THR A 48 13.36 -1.74 -5.46
C THR A 48 13.97 -1.86 -4.09
N VAL A 49 14.73 -2.93 -3.87
CA VAL A 49 15.50 -3.13 -2.62
C VAL A 49 16.99 -3.17 -2.96
N GLU A 50 17.75 -2.20 -2.46
CA GLU A 50 19.20 -2.13 -2.63
C GLU A 50 19.88 -2.31 -1.27
N GLY A 51 20.30 -3.54 -0.98
CA GLY A 51 20.81 -3.90 0.34
C GLY A 51 19.70 -3.74 1.40
N SER A 52 19.88 -2.80 2.33
CA SER A 52 18.88 -2.46 3.35
C SER A 52 17.95 -1.30 2.96
N ARG A 53 18.20 -0.65 1.82
CA ARG A 53 17.41 0.50 1.37
C ARG A 53 16.24 0.06 0.51
N ILE A 54 15.04 0.48 0.90
CA ILE A 54 13.83 0.26 0.12
C ILE A 54 13.42 1.57 -0.51
N ARG A 55 13.20 1.56 -1.84
CA ARG A 55 12.51 2.64 -2.55
C ARG A 55 11.20 2.09 -3.09
N PHE A 56 10.07 2.59 -2.62
CA PHE A 56 8.75 2.14 -3.04
C PHE A 56 7.89 3.35 -3.40
N ASN A 57 7.23 3.26 -4.56
CA ASN A 57 6.28 4.24 -5.03
C ASN A 57 4.95 3.54 -5.33
N GLY A 58 3.85 4.13 -4.89
CA GLY A 58 2.55 3.53 -5.05
C GLY A 58 1.42 4.52 -4.93
N ILE A 59 0.22 3.99 -5.02
CA ILE A 59 -1.01 4.74 -4.87
C ILE A 59 -1.90 3.95 -3.91
N ALA A 60 -2.52 4.67 -2.99
CA ALA A 60 -3.59 4.17 -2.14
C ALA A 60 -4.89 4.94 -2.42
N THR A 61 -6.01 4.23 -2.44
CA THR A 61 -7.37 4.76 -2.51
C THR A 61 -8.25 3.94 -1.57
N ALA A 62 -9.47 4.41 -1.33
CA ALA A 62 -10.50 3.63 -0.66
C ALA A 62 -11.66 3.38 -1.61
N GLU A 63 -12.39 2.28 -1.40
CA GLU A 63 -13.68 2.09 -2.06
C GLU A 63 -14.66 3.22 -1.69
N PRO A 64 -15.56 3.61 -2.61
CA PRO A 64 -16.44 4.76 -2.40
C PRO A 64 -17.26 4.70 -1.11
N SER A 65 -17.76 3.51 -0.76
CA SER A 65 -18.53 3.24 0.46
C SER A 65 -17.72 3.45 1.74
N MET A 66 -16.39 3.35 1.67
CA MET A 66 -15.47 3.40 2.82
C MET A 66 -14.55 4.63 2.82
N LEU A 67 -14.66 5.52 1.83
CA LEU A 67 -13.86 6.74 1.73
C LEU A 67 -13.90 7.58 3.00
N GLY A 68 -15.08 7.78 3.59
CA GLY A 68 -15.24 8.57 4.82
C GLY A 68 -14.50 7.96 6.02
N ALA A 69 -14.62 6.65 6.22
CA ALA A 69 -13.98 5.93 7.32
C ALA A 69 -12.45 5.80 7.15
N LEU A 70 -11.97 5.72 5.91
CA LEU A 70 -10.54 5.60 5.58
C LEU A 70 -9.85 6.95 5.36
N ASN A 71 -10.59 8.06 5.39
CA ASN A 71 -10.04 9.38 5.06
C ASN A 71 -8.88 9.78 5.99
N GLY A 72 -9.00 9.50 7.29
CA GLY A 72 -7.93 9.77 8.26
C GLY A 72 -6.66 8.98 7.96
N LEU A 73 -6.80 7.66 7.76
CA LEU A 73 -5.70 6.78 7.40
C LEU A 73 -5.01 7.23 6.10
N LEU A 74 -5.79 7.48 5.05
CA LEU A 74 -5.28 7.94 3.75
C LEU A 74 -4.47 9.23 3.87
N GLY A 75 -4.89 10.17 4.73
CA GLY A 75 -4.14 11.41 4.98
C GLY A 75 -2.77 11.19 5.62
N LEU A 76 -2.58 10.08 6.34
CA LEU A 76 -1.31 9.75 7.01
C LEU A 76 -0.37 8.91 6.13
N LEU A 77 -0.90 8.21 5.14
CA LEU A 77 -0.10 7.34 4.27
C LEU A 77 0.74 8.11 3.24
N GLY A 78 0.37 9.34 2.89
CA GLY A 78 1.13 10.13 1.93
C GLY A 78 0.41 11.36 1.39
N MET A 79 0.90 11.86 0.26
CA MET A 79 0.41 13.09 -0.35
C MET A 79 -0.92 12.85 -1.07
N ARG A 80 -1.89 13.72 -0.87
CA ARG A 80 -3.20 13.65 -1.55
C ARG A 80 -3.11 14.11 -3.01
N SER A 81 -3.75 13.36 -3.89
CA SER A 81 -3.98 13.68 -5.29
C SER A 81 -5.41 13.27 -5.66
N GLY A 82 -6.37 14.17 -5.45
CA GLY A 82 -7.79 13.89 -5.60
C GLY A 82 -8.29 12.83 -4.61
N ASP A 83 -8.94 11.79 -5.13
CA ASP A 83 -9.41 10.61 -4.40
C ASP A 83 -8.28 9.62 -4.04
N LYS A 84 -7.06 9.90 -4.51
CA LYS A 84 -5.89 9.03 -4.33
C LYS A 84 -4.86 9.65 -3.39
N VAL A 85 -4.02 8.78 -2.85
CA VAL A 85 -2.86 9.11 -2.03
C VAL A 85 -1.64 8.54 -2.72
N LEU A 86 -0.65 9.38 -2.97
CA LEU A 86 0.65 8.96 -3.46
C LEU A 86 1.48 8.46 -2.29
N LEU A 87 1.91 7.20 -2.39
CA LEU A 87 2.83 6.56 -1.46
C LEU A 87 4.25 6.74 -1.98
N ALA A 88 5.13 7.32 -1.17
CA ALA A 88 6.55 7.41 -1.46
C ALA A 88 7.33 7.04 -0.20
N ILE A 89 7.93 5.85 -0.21
CA ILE A 89 8.72 5.33 0.91
C ILE A 89 10.16 5.19 0.43
N SER A 90 11.08 5.82 1.13
CA SER A 90 12.52 5.71 0.91
C SER A 90 13.20 5.59 2.26
N THR A 91 13.94 4.51 2.45
CA THR A 91 14.67 4.17 3.70
C THR A 91 16.15 3.97 3.40
#